data_AF-H9FK36-F1
#
_entry.id   AF-H9FK36-F1
#
_cell.length_a   1.000
_cell.length_b   1.000
_cell.length_c   1.000
_cell.angle_alpha   90.00
_cell.angle_beta   90.00
_cell.angle_gamma   90.00
#
_symmetry.space_group_name_H-M   'P 1'
#
loop_
_entity.id
_entity.type
_entity.pdbx_description
1 polymer ?
#
loop_
_entity_poly.entity_id
_entity_poly.type
_entity_poly.pdbx_seq_one_letter_code
_entity_poly.pdbx_strand_id
1 'polypeptide(L)' 'IRLHFVHGYRGYDCRSNLFYTQIGEIVYHVAAVGVIYNRQQNTQRFYLGHDDDILCLTIHPLKDYVATGQVGRDPSIHI' A
#
# COMPACT_ATOMS: atom_id res chain seq x y z
N ILE A 1 -10.86 -6.24 17.55
CA ILE A 1 -11.02 -6.68 16.14
C ILE A 1 -9.70 -6.39 15.42
N ARG A 2 -9.21 -7.27 14.55
CA ARG A 2 -7.95 -7.08 13.81
C ARG A 2 -8.18 -7.39 12.32
N LEU A 3 -7.62 -6.57 11.45
CA LEU A 3 -7.64 -6.79 10.00
C LEU A 3 -6.84 -8.06 9.65
N HIS A 4 -7.47 -8.99 8.93
CA HIS A 4 -6.87 -10.27 8.56
C HIS A 4 -6.43 -10.30 7.10
N PHE A 5 -7.28 -9.81 6.19
CA PHE A 5 -7.01 -9.81 4.76
C PHE A 5 -7.79 -8.68 4.08
N VAL A 6 -7.16 -8.00 3.12
CA VAL A 6 -7.79 -7.04 2.22
C VAL A 6 -7.99 -7.73 0.87
N HIS A 7 -9.25 -7.75 0.42
CA HIS A 7 -9.62 -8.23 -0.90
C HIS A 7 -9.87 -7.03 -1.82
N GLY A 8 -9.27 -7.07 -3.01
CA GLY A 8 -9.36 -6.00 -4.00
C GLY A 8 -8.03 -5.29 -4.24
N TYR A 9 -8.00 -4.54 -5.34
CA TYR A 9 -6.89 -3.70 -5.78
C TYR A 9 -7.48 -2.46 -6.47
N ARG A 10 -7.01 -1.27 -6.11
CA ARG A 10 -7.48 -0.02 -6.71
C ARG A 10 -6.79 0.21 -8.06
N GLY A 11 -7.29 -0.45 -9.09
CA GLY A 11 -6.78 -0.35 -10.46
C GLY A 11 -7.62 0.47 -11.44
N TYR A 12 -8.81 0.95 -11.03
CA TYR A 12 -9.74 1.62 -11.94
C TYR A 12 -9.41 3.11 -12.17
N ASP A 13 -8.91 3.79 -11.14
CA ASP A 13 -8.59 5.23 -11.13
C ASP A 13 -7.17 5.55 -10.65
N CYS A 14 -6.38 4.54 -10.28
CA CYS A 14 -4.98 4.68 -9.89
C CYS A 14 -4.08 3.89 -10.84
N ARG A 15 -2.83 4.34 -10.97
CA ARG A 15 -1.80 3.76 -11.83
C ARG A 15 -0.45 3.79 -11.13
N SER A 16 0.48 2.93 -11.59
CA SER A 16 1.85 2.87 -11.05
C SER A 16 1.89 2.74 -9.52
N ASN A 17 0.99 1.93 -8.97
CA ASN A 17 0.74 1.77 -7.55
C ASN A 17 0.83 0.29 -7.11
N LEU A 18 1.54 -0.53 -7.89
CA LEU A 18 1.87 -1.92 -7.58
C LEU A 18 3.36 -2.16 -7.84
N PHE A 19 4.07 -2.58 -6.80
CA PHE A 19 5.52 -2.83 -6.86
C PHE A 19 5.89 -4.14 -6.18
N TYR A 20 7.14 -4.56 -6.36
CA TYR A 20 7.73 -5.70 -5.65
C TYR A 20 8.83 -5.21 -4.69
N THR A 21 8.85 -5.77 -3.48
CA THR A 21 9.96 -5.59 -2.52
C THR A 21 11.22 -6.35 -2.99
N GLN A 22 12.36 -6.17 -2.29
CA GLN A 22 13.58 -6.94 -2.57
C GLN A 22 13.37 -8.46 -2.53
N ILE A 23 12.48 -8.94 -1.66
CA ILE A 23 12.18 -10.35 -1.47
C ILE A 23 10.96 -10.84 -2.28
N GLY A 24 10.44 -10.02 -3.18
CA GLY A 24 9.36 -10.40 -4.09
C GLY A 24 7.95 -10.37 -3.48
N GLU A 25 7.76 -9.73 -2.33
CA GLU A 25 6.41 -9.41 -1.83
C GLU A 25 5.77 -8.30 -2.67
N ILE A 26 4.46 -8.34 -2.83
CA ILE A 26 3.71 -7.35 -3.62
C ILE A 26 3.30 -6.20 -2.72
N VAL A 27 3.59 -4.97 -3.13
CA VAL A 27 3.20 -3.75 -2.42
C VAL A 27 2.15 -2.99 -3.24
N TYR A 28 1.02 -2.67 -2.64
CA TYR A 28 -0.06 -1.87 -3.24
C TYR A 28 -0.92 -1.19 -2.17
N HIS A 29 -1.91 -0.40 -2.57
CA HIS A 29 -2.88 0.21 -1.64
C HIS A 29 -4.33 -0.06 -2.03
N VAL A 30 -5.21 -0.02 -1.03
CA VAL A 30 -6.67 -0.06 -1.17
C VAL A 30 -7.26 0.78 -0.04
N ALA A 31 -8.20 1.68 -0.35
CA ALA A 31 -8.73 2.66 0.59
C ALA A 31 -7.57 3.39 1.32
N ALA A 32 -7.65 3.53 2.65
CA ALA A 32 -6.60 4.11 3.50
C ALA A 32 -5.48 3.12 3.90
N VAL A 33 -5.37 1.94 3.26
CA VAL A 33 -4.47 0.86 3.71
C VAL A 33 -3.34 0.60 2.72
N GLY A 34 -2.10 0.66 3.20
CA GLY A 34 -0.94 0.12 2.50
C GLY A 34 -0.82 -1.39 2.75
N VAL A 35 -0.69 -2.19 1.71
CA VAL A 35 -0.66 -3.65 1.77
C VAL A 35 0.67 -4.18 1.26
N ILE A 36 1.32 -5.03 2.07
CA ILE A 36 2.47 -5.85 1.65
C ILE A 36 2.01 -7.31 1.67
N TYR A 37 1.90 -7.91 0.49
CA TYR A 37 1.35 -9.24 0.29
C TYR A 37 2.45 -10.26 -0.07
N ASN A 38 2.64 -11.22 0.83
CA ASN A 38 3.47 -12.39 0.58
C ASN A 38 2.61 -13.49 -0.07
N ARG A 39 2.76 -13.65 -1.38
CA ARG A 39 2.04 -14.68 -2.16
C ARG A 39 2.42 -16.12 -1.82
N GLN A 40 3.65 -16.37 -1.40
CA GLN A 40 4.11 -17.74 -1.12
C GLN A 40 3.43 -18.30 0.13
N GLN A 41 3.30 -17.46 1.15
CA GLN A 41 2.66 -17.83 2.42
C GLN A 41 1.17 -17.47 2.48
N ASN A 42 0.67 -16.73 1.48
CA ASN A 42 -0.67 -16.18 1.44
C ASN A 42 -0.98 -15.31 2.68
N THR A 43 -0.03 -14.45 3.07
CA THR A 43 -0.14 -13.57 4.24
C THR A 43 0.03 -12.10 3.85
N GLN A 44 -0.66 -11.22 4.57
CA GLN A 44 -0.60 -9.77 4.35
C GLN A 44 -0.11 -9.04 5.60
N ARG A 45 0.68 -8.01 5.39
CA ARG A 45 1.05 -6.98 6.38
C ARG A 45 0.42 -5.66 5.96
N PHE A 46 0.00 -4.87 6.94
CA PHE A 46 -0.78 -3.66 6.71
C PHE A 46 -0.12 -2.45 7.35
N TYR A 47 -0.12 -1.34 6.61
CA TYR A 47 0.11 -0.01 7.13
C TYR A 47 -1.24 0.72 7.25
N LEU A 48 -1.59 1.17 8.46
CA LEU A 48 -2.91 1.73 8.82
C LEU A 48 -2.81 3.16 9.35
N GLY A 49 -1.78 3.92 8.93
CA GLY A 49 -1.53 5.27 9.43
C GLY A 49 -2.34 6.37 8.74
N HIS A 50 -2.85 6.13 7.54
CA HIS A 50 -3.69 7.08 6.82
C HIS A 50 -5.11 7.09 7.40
N ASP A 51 -5.71 8.28 7.44
CA ASP A 51 -7.09 8.50 7.89
C ASP A 51 -8.08 8.73 6.74
N ASP A 52 -7.58 8.85 5.50
CA ASP A 52 -8.37 8.90 4.27
C ASP A 52 -7.71 8.08 3.14
N ASP A 53 -8.36 7.99 1.98
CA ASP A 53 -7.95 7.21 0.83
C ASP A 53 -6.53 7.52 0.35
N ILE A 54 -5.70 6.48 0.22
CA ILE A 54 -4.39 6.57 -0.45
C ILE A 54 -4.64 6.73 -1.96
N LEU A 55 -3.99 7.74 -2.56
CA LEU A 55 -4.08 8.04 -3.99
C LEU A 55 -2.80 7.68 -4.76
N CYS A 56 -1.65 7.72 -4.09
CA CYS A 56 -0.37 7.43 -4.72
C CYS A 56 0.53 6.61 -3.80
N LEU A 57 1.35 5.77 -4.43
CA LEU A 57 2.32 4.91 -3.79
C LEU A 57 3.56 4.86 -4.66
N THR A 58 4.74 4.96 -4.04
CA THR A 58 6.02 4.72 -4.71
C THR A 58 6.94 3.93 -3.79
N ILE A 59 7.93 3.27 -4.37
CA ILE A 59 8.92 2.49 -3.64
C ILE A 59 10.30 3.06 -3.92
N HIS A 60 11.14 3.16 -2.90
CA HIS A 60 12.53 3.56 -3.04
C HIS A 60 13.26 2.57 -4.00
N PRO A 61 14.27 2.99 -4.80
CA PRO A 61 14.95 2.09 -5.74
C PRO A 61 15.60 0.86 -5.10
N LEU A 62 16.03 0.98 -3.83
CA LEU A 62 16.52 -0.17 -3.05
C LEU A 62 15.39 -1.08 -2.55
N LYS A 63 14.13 -0.71 -2.73
CA LYS A 63 12.92 -1.50 -2.39
C LYS A 63 12.79 -1.86 -0.90
N ASP A 64 13.32 -0.99 -0.05
CA ASP A 64 13.32 -1.06 1.41
C ASP A 64 12.32 -0.10 2.07
N TYR A 65 12.00 1.02 1.40
CA TYR A 65 11.01 2.01 1.85
C TYR A 65 9.89 2.20 0.83
N VAL A 66 8.69 2.49 1.33
CA VAL A 66 7.49 2.75 0.53
C VAL A 66 6.91 4.09 0.99
N ALA A 67 6.73 5.03 0.07
CA ALA A 67 6.05 6.28 0.38
C ALA A 67 4.61 6.28 -0.16
N THR A 68 3.65 6.75 0.64
CA THR A 68 2.23 6.83 0.29
C THR A 68 1.66 8.22 0.56
N GLY A 69 0.77 8.69 -0.31
CA GLY A 69 0.08 9.97 -0.16
C GLY A 69 -1.44 9.79 -0.17
N GLN A 70 -2.12 10.48 0.75
CA GLN A 70 -3.58 10.43 0.87
C GLN A 70 -4.30 11.63 0.24
N VAL A 71 -5.59 11.44 -0.03
CA VAL A 71 -6.54 12.51 -0.37
C VAL A 71 -6.82 13.39 0.86
N GLY A 72 -7.29 14.62 0.63
CA GLY A 72 -7.82 15.45 1.70
C GLY A 72 -7.53 16.95 1.52
N ARG A 73 -8.19 17.76 2.34
CA ARG A 73 -7.89 19.21 2.48
C ARG A 73 -6.51 19.43 3.09
N ASP A 74 -6.15 18.59 4.04
CA ASP A 74 -4.87 18.58 4.75
C ASP A 74 -4.19 17.22 4.47
N PRO A 75 -3.62 17.02 3.26
CA PRO A 75 -3.08 15.73 2.86
C PRO A 75 -1.82 15.37 3.65
N SER A 76 -1.66 14.08 3.94
CA SER A 76 -0.45 13.53 4.59
C SER A 76 0.34 12.62 3.64
N ILE A 77 1.65 12.58 3.88
CA ILE A 77 2.58 11.67 3.20
C ILE A 77 3.25 10.85 4.29
N HIS A 78 3.25 9.53 4.11
CA HIS A 78 3.90 8.58 5.00
C HIS A 78 5.01 7.83 4.26
N ILE A 79 6.01 7.34 5.01
CA ILE A 79 7.15 6.53 4.55
C ILE A 79 7.25 5.30 5.46
#